data_AF-K1Y601-F1
#
_entry.id   AF-K1Y601-F1
#
_cell.length_a   1.000
_cell.length_b   1.000
_cell.length_c   1.000
_cell.angle_alpha   90.00
_cell.angle_beta   90.00
_cell.angle_gamma   90.00
#
_symmetry.space_group_name_H-M   'P 1'
#
loop_
_entity.id
_entity.type
_entity.pdbx_description
1 polymer ?
#
loop_
_entity_poly.entity_id
_entity_poly.type
_entity_poly.pdbx_seq_one_letter_code
_entity_poly.pdbx_strand_id
1 'polypeptide(L)'
;MKQNVLRIAAIMLLSFIWKANSAAGQTILKTTGEPISFLEFAVACENKTAEEVRGFFDRKGWNHIGSTWESKDKYGVESFTLRNSTGENDTLSIYIFDKKSIKGRFKTTDKNLFSGYQKSLPSAGFRTLSLVIEKDTMISKFASDDFEATFYEPEKSYRTPGNQSFLVIVERR
;
A
#
# COMPACT_ATOMS: atom_id res chain seq x y z
N MET A 1 -40.59 -54.01 -24.95
CA MET A 1 -40.75 -52.56 -24.71
C MET A 1 -40.25 -52.24 -23.30
N LYS A 2 -39.56 -51.09 -23.13
CA LYS A 2 -38.78 -50.63 -21.95
C LYS A 2 -37.35 -51.21 -21.88
N GLN A 3 -36.46 -50.97 -22.85
CA GLN A 3 -35.74 -49.70 -23.12
C GLN A 3 -35.13 -49.06 -21.86
N ASN A 4 -33.81 -49.19 -21.73
CA ASN A 4 -32.88 -48.06 -21.71
C ASN A 4 -33.27 -46.82 -20.89
N VAL A 5 -33.47 -46.93 -19.58
CA VAL A 5 -33.60 -45.74 -18.70
C VAL A 5 -32.44 -45.57 -17.72
N LEU A 6 -31.59 -46.58 -17.49
CA LEU A 6 -30.56 -46.48 -16.45
C LEU A 6 -29.13 -46.08 -16.89
N ARG A 7 -28.90 -45.76 -18.16
CA ARG A 7 -27.57 -45.31 -18.65
C ARG A 7 -27.48 -43.84 -19.08
N ILE A 8 -28.55 -43.06 -18.93
CA ILE A 8 -28.54 -41.62 -19.30
C ILE A 8 -28.35 -40.71 -18.07
N ALA A 9 -28.53 -41.21 -16.84
CA ALA A 9 -28.33 -40.41 -15.63
C ALA A 9 -26.85 -40.13 -15.27
N ALA A 10 -25.88 -40.80 -15.89
CA ALA A 10 -24.45 -40.63 -15.60
C ALA A 10 -23.71 -39.68 -16.56
N ILE A 11 -24.31 -39.29 -17.69
CA ILE A 11 -23.68 -38.39 -18.67
C ILE A 11 -24.18 -36.94 -18.52
N MET A 12 -25.26 -36.71 -17.78
CA MET A 12 -25.75 -35.37 -17.43
C MET A 12 -25.12 -34.77 -16.15
N LEU A 13 -24.07 -35.41 -15.59
CA LEU A 13 -23.25 -34.83 -14.52
C LEU A 13 -21.90 -34.28 -15.03
N LEU A 14 -21.57 -34.50 -16.30
CA LEU A 14 -20.31 -34.06 -16.94
C LEU A 14 -20.50 -32.87 -17.90
N SER A 15 -21.72 -32.36 -18.06
CA SER A 15 -22.06 -31.27 -18.98
C SER A 15 -22.48 -29.96 -18.28
N PHE A 16 -22.26 -29.84 -16.97
CA PHE A 16 -22.23 -28.54 -16.26
C PHE A 16 -20.82 -27.95 -16.17
N ILE A 17 -19.92 -28.35 -17.08
CA ILE A 17 -18.74 -27.57 -17.43
C ILE A 17 -19.21 -26.48 -18.41
N TRP A 18 -19.87 -25.44 -17.90
CA TRP A 18 -20.10 -24.23 -18.69
C TRP A 18 -19.84 -23.00 -17.83
N LYS A 19 -18.69 -22.37 -18.11
CA LYS A 19 -18.29 -21.02 -17.69
C LYS A 19 -18.34 -20.77 -16.17
N ALA A 20 -17.37 -21.37 -15.47
CA ALA A 20 -16.65 -20.55 -14.50
C ALA A 20 -15.80 -19.57 -15.33
N ASN A 21 -16.38 -18.42 -15.66
CA ASN A 21 -15.58 -17.23 -15.90
C ASN A 21 -14.55 -17.18 -14.78
N SER A 22 -13.27 -17.02 -15.14
CA SER A 22 -12.16 -16.80 -14.23
C SER A 22 -12.68 -16.10 -12.98
N ALA A 23 -12.88 -16.87 -11.91
CA ALA A 23 -13.18 -16.29 -10.62
C ALA A 23 -11.96 -15.41 -10.38
N ALA A 24 -12.15 -14.10 -10.54
CA ALA A 24 -11.17 -13.11 -10.15
C ALA A 24 -10.69 -13.57 -8.79
N GLY A 25 -9.43 -14.00 -8.71
CA GLY A 25 -8.87 -14.56 -7.50
C GLY A 25 -9.22 -13.57 -6.41
N GLN A 26 -10.15 -13.94 -5.54
CA GLN A 26 -10.44 -13.14 -4.37
C GLN A 26 -9.14 -13.19 -3.60
N THR A 27 -8.35 -12.13 -3.72
CA THR A 27 -7.14 -11.94 -2.93
C THR A 27 -7.63 -12.01 -1.49
N ILE A 28 -7.44 -13.17 -0.85
CA ILE A 28 -7.74 -13.32 0.56
C ILE A 28 -6.79 -12.34 1.22
N LEU A 29 -7.33 -11.19 1.62
CA LEU A 29 -6.57 -10.18 2.34
C LEU A 29 -6.02 -10.87 3.57
N LYS A 30 -4.70 -11.01 3.65
CA LYS A 30 -4.02 -11.44 4.87
C LYS A 30 -4.54 -10.52 5.97
N THR A 31 -5.18 -11.13 6.96
CA THR A 31 -5.76 -10.44 8.12
C THR A 31 -4.71 -9.93 9.08
N THR A 32 -3.44 -10.32 8.87
CA THR A 32 -2.29 -9.97 9.70
C THR A 32 -1.09 -9.67 8.82
N GLY A 33 -0.41 -8.56 9.10
CA GLY A 33 0.85 -8.15 8.51
C GLY A 33 1.53 -7.16 9.46
N GLU A 34 2.82 -6.97 9.29
CA GLU A 34 3.61 -6.10 10.16
C GLU A 34 3.44 -4.64 9.74
N PRO A 35 3.18 -3.71 10.69
CA PRO A 35 3.32 -2.30 10.40
C PRO A 35 4.77 -2.03 10.00
N ILE A 36 4.94 -1.31 8.89
CA ILE A 36 6.25 -0.90 8.41
C ILE A 36 6.76 0.27 9.24
N SER A 37 8.07 0.33 9.46
CA SER A 37 8.71 1.51 10.02
C SER A 37 8.94 2.58 8.94
N PHE A 38 9.20 3.82 9.36
CA PHE A 38 9.50 4.91 8.42
C PHE A 38 10.74 4.61 7.57
N LEU A 39 11.80 4.05 8.15
CA LEU A 39 13.02 3.75 7.41
C LEU A 39 12.82 2.62 6.40
N GLU A 40 12.08 1.57 6.78
CA GLU A 40 11.68 0.51 5.85
C GLU A 40 10.87 1.06 4.67
N PHE A 41 9.96 2.00 4.95
CA PHE A 41 9.21 2.70 3.91
C PHE A 41 10.12 3.52 2.99
N ALA A 42 11.06 4.29 3.55
CA ALA A 42 12.00 5.10 2.77
C ALA A 42 12.93 4.21 1.90
N VAL A 43 13.44 3.13 2.47
CA VAL A 43 14.27 2.14 1.74
C VAL A 43 13.47 1.48 0.61
N ALA A 44 12.17 1.21 0.80
CA ALA A 44 11.32 0.71 -0.29
C ALA A 44 11.16 1.70 -1.45
N CYS A 45 11.47 2.97 -1.23
CA CYS A 45 11.51 4.03 -2.24
C CYS A 45 12.91 4.22 -2.84
N GLU A 46 13.87 3.34 -2.53
CA GLU A 46 15.27 3.51 -2.87
C GLU A 46 15.72 2.59 -4.02
N ASN A 47 15.54 3.04 -5.27
CA ASN A 47 16.08 2.39 -6.46
C ASN A 47 15.74 0.90 -6.63
N LYS A 48 14.64 0.43 -6.02
CA LYS A 48 14.18 -0.95 -6.11
C LYS A 48 13.38 -1.20 -7.37
N THR A 49 13.48 -2.39 -7.94
CA THR A 49 12.59 -2.81 -9.02
C THR A 49 11.18 -3.10 -8.52
N ALA A 50 10.21 -3.21 -9.43
CA ALA A 50 8.84 -3.56 -9.06
C ALA A 50 8.77 -4.91 -8.32
N GLU A 51 9.56 -5.89 -8.76
CA GLU A 51 9.63 -7.22 -8.17
C GLU A 51 10.22 -7.18 -6.76
N GLU A 52 11.27 -6.38 -6.55
CA GLU A 52 11.89 -6.20 -5.23
C GLU A 52 10.93 -5.50 -4.26
N VAL A 53 10.21 -4.48 -4.73
CA VAL A 53 9.17 -3.79 -3.96
C VAL A 53 8.06 -4.76 -3.57
N ARG A 54 7.49 -5.50 -4.54
CA ARG A 54 6.44 -6.49 -4.25
C ARG A 54 6.92 -7.54 -3.26
N GLY A 55 8.08 -8.15 -3.52
CA GLY A 55 8.65 -9.16 -2.63
C GLY A 55 8.93 -8.64 -1.22
N PHE A 56 9.32 -7.37 -1.06
CA PHE A 56 9.48 -6.74 0.24
C PHE A 56 8.15 -6.67 1.02
N PHE A 57 7.11 -6.12 0.40
CA PHE A 57 5.80 -5.95 1.04
C PHE A 57 5.09 -7.29 1.27
N ASP A 58 5.23 -8.25 0.37
CA ASP A 58 4.68 -9.61 0.52
C ASP A 58 5.24 -10.33 1.75
N ARG A 59 6.56 -10.18 2.00
CA ARG A 59 7.24 -10.72 3.20
C ARG A 59 6.76 -10.05 4.48
N LYS A 60 6.40 -8.76 4.40
CA LYS A 60 5.80 -8.01 5.52
C LYS A 60 4.32 -8.31 5.73
N GLY A 61 3.72 -9.16 4.90
CA GLY A 61 2.31 -9.52 5.00
C GLY A 61 1.36 -8.46 4.45
N TRP A 62 1.86 -7.48 3.72
CA TRP A 62 1.03 -6.52 3.01
C TRP A 62 0.36 -7.20 1.81
N ASN A 63 -0.86 -6.79 1.50
CA ASN A 63 -1.61 -7.34 0.39
C ASN A 63 -1.38 -6.46 -0.84
N HIS A 64 -0.87 -7.03 -1.92
CA HIS A 64 -0.83 -6.35 -3.21
C HIS A 64 -2.25 -6.14 -3.74
N ILE A 65 -2.60 -4.89 -4.05
CA ILE A 65 -3.94 -4.51 -4.55
C ILE A 65 -3.93 -4.19 -6.05
N GLY A 66 -2.76 -3.96 -6.64
CA GLY A 66 -2.64 -3.78 -8.09
C GLY A 66 -1.40 -3.03 -8.52
N SER A 67 -1.19 -3.07 -9.83
CA SER A 67 -0.11 -2.36 -10.53
C SER A 67 -0.72 -1.53 -11.65
N THR A 68 -0.35 -0.25 -11.72
CA THR A 68 -0.75 0.66 -12.81
C THR A 68 0.49 1.10 -13.56
N TRP A 69 0.50 0.98 -14.89
CA TRP A 69 1.64 1.34 -15.74
C TRP A 69 1.19 2.26 -16.86
N GLU A 70 1.85 3.41 -17.03
CA GLU A 70 1.61 4.29 -18.19
C GLU A 70 2.42 3.82 -19.41
N SER A 71 3.59 3.24 -19.16
CA SER A 71 4.44 2.60 -20.16
C SER A 71 5.07 1.38 -19.53
N LYS A 72 5.16 0.27 -20.28
CA LYS A 72 5.69 -1.02 -19.78
C LYS A 72 7.07 -0.91 -19.13
N ASP A 73 7.87 0.09 -19.52
CA ASP A 73 9.27 0.19 -19.09
C ASP A 73 9.61 1.46 -18.29
N LYS A 74 8.74 2.47 -18.24
CA LYS A 74 9.15 3.81 -17.79
C LYS A 74 8.48 4.32 -16.53
N TYR A 75 7.17 4.12 -16.39
CA TYR A 75 6.46 4.68 -15.24
C TYR A 75 5.33 3.75 -14.80
N GLY A 76 5.34 3.46 -13.50
CA GLY A 76 4.31 2.64 -12.89
C GLY A 76 4.18 2.87 -11.40
N VAL A 77 3.12 2.29 -10.86
CA VAL A 77 2.76 2.37 -9.45
C VAL A 77 2.41 0.97 -8.97
N GLU A 78 3.09 0.53 -7.91
CA GLU A 78 2.72 -0.67 -7.15
C GLU A 78 1.94 -0.24 -5.92
N SER A 79 0.77 -0.83 -5.70
CA SER A 79 -0.10 -0.48 -4.58
C SER A 79 -0.34 -1.67 -3.65
N PHE A 80 -0.34 -1.39 -2.35
CA PHE A 80 -0.48 -2.35 -1.27
C PHE A 80 -1.45 -1.87 -0.21
N THR A 81 -2.07 -2.80 0.51
CA THR A 81 -2.96 -2.52 1.64
C THR A 81 -2.68 -3.44 2.82
N LEU A 82 -2.84 -2.91 4.02
CA LEU A 82 -2.76 -3.66 5.27
C LEU A 82 -3.86 -3.19 6.22
N ARG A 83 -4.51 -4.12 6.91
CA ARG A 83 -5.44 -3.77 7.98
C ARG A 83 -4.64 -3.37 9.22
N ASN A 84 -4.82 -2.14 9.68
CA ASN A 84 -4.07 -1.56 10.79
C ASN A 84 -4.70 -1.89 12.15
N SER A 85 -4.07 -1.38 13.22
CA SER A 85 -4.49 -1.60 14.61
C SER A 85 -5.87 -1.02 14.94
N THR A 86 -6.32 0.00 14.18
CA THR A 86 -7.64 0.62 14.35
C THR A 86 -8.74 -0.15 13.61
N GLY A 87 -8.38 -1.20 12.87
CA GLY A 87 -9.30 -2.02 12.09
C GLY A 87 -9.59 -1.47 10.69
N GLU A 88 -9.02 -0.32 10.34
CA GLU A 88 -9.08 0.34 9.04
C GLU A 88 -7.95 -0.15 8.12
N ASN A 89 -7.97 0.25 6.84
CA ASN A 89 -6.93 -0.12 5.88
C ASN A 89 -5.92 1.01 5.69
N ASP A 90 -4.65 0.72 5.98
CA ASP A 90 -3.53 1.51 5.52
C ASP A 90 -3.24 1.20 4.05
N THR A 91 -2.93 2.23 3.27
CA THR A 91 -2.60 2.06 1.84
C THR A 91 -1.24 2.61 1.54
N LEU A 92 -0.45 1.87 0.77
CA LEU A 92 0.87 2.25 0.35
C LEU A 92 0.98 2.17 -1.18
N SER A 93 1.52 3.21 -1.80
CA SER A 93 1.81 3.25 -3.23
C SER A 93 3.27 3.60 -3.45
N ILE A 94 4.01 2.76 -4.19
CA ILE A 94 5.39 3.03 -4.61
C ILE A 94 5.38 3.37 -6.09
N TYR A 95 5.93 4.54 -6.41
CA TYR A 95 6.08 5.06 -7.75
C TYR A 95 7.45 4.65 -8.28
N ILE A 96 7.42 4.05 -9.46
CA ILE A 96 8.57 3.50 -10.15
C ILE A 96 8.77 4.32 -11.42
N PHE A 97 9.96 4.89 -11.57
CA PHE A 97 10.39 5.61 -12.75
C PHE A 97 11.67 4.98 -13.29
N ASP A 98 11.72 4.72 -14.59
CA ASP A 98 12.83 4.03 -15.26
C ASP A 98 13.25 2.74 -14.52
N LYS A 99 12.24 1.91 -14.21
CA LYS A 99 12.38 0.63 -13.48
C LYS A 99 12.91 0.73 -12.05
N LYS A 100 13.01 1.94 -11.49
CA LYS A 100 13.50 2.18 -10.13
C LYS A 100 12.46 2.92 -9.29
N SER A 101 12.22 2.45 -8.07
CA SER A 101 11.40 3.17 -7.10
C SER A 101 12.08 4.49 -6.73
N ILE A 102 11.33 5.58 -6.77
CA ILE A 102 11.84 6.92 -6.43
C ILE A 102 10.96 7.66 -5.43
N LYS A 103 9.72 7.21 -5.25
CA LYS A 103 8.73 7.88 -4.41
C LYS A 103 7.75 6.89 -3.81
N GLY A 104 7.37 7.13 -2.57
CA GLY A 104 6.35 6.38 -1.86
C GLY A 104 5.28 7.31 -1.32
N ARG A 105 4.06 6.80 -1.27
CA ARG A 105 2.91 7.45 -0.65
C ARG A 105 2.27 6.47 0.33
N PHE A 106 2.25 6.82 1.60
CA PHE A 106 1.67 6.02 2.67
C PHE A 106 0.50 6.78 3.32
N LYS A 107 -0.67 6.15 3.39
CA LYS A 107 -1.87 6.69 4.03
C LYS A 107 -2.29 5.78 5.17
N THR A 108 -2.55 6.37 6.33
CA THR A 108 -3.01 5.65 7.52
C THR A 108 -4.07 6.44 8.27
N THR A 109 -4.89 5.74 9.07
CA THR A 109 -5.75 6.35 10.10
C THR A 109 -5.18 6.17 11.50
N ASP A 110 -4.10 5.39 11.66
CA ASP A 110 -3.42 5.17 12.92
C ASP A 110 -2.51 6.36 13.25
N LYS A 111 -3.00 7.25 14.12
CA LYS A 111 -2.25 8.42 14.58
C LYS A 111 -0.96 8.03 15.31
N ASN A 112 -0.93 6.90 16.04
CA ASN A 112 0.25 6.48 16.77
C ASN A 112 1.37 6.05 15.81
N LEU A 113 1.02 5.32 14.76
CA LEU A 113 1.96 4.97 13.70
C LEU A 113 2.51 6.22 13.00
N PHE A 114 1.62 7.14 12.61
CA PHE A 114 1.99 8.39 11.96
C PHE A 114 2.90 9.26 12.82
N SER A 115 2.54 9.50 14.09
CA SER A 115 3.39 10.24 15.02
C SER A 115 4.69 9.49 15.32
N GLY A 116 4.68 8.15 15.31
CA GLY A 116 5.87 7.32 15.44
C GLY A 116 6.87 7.58 14.30
N TYR A 117 6.38 7.72 13.07
CA TYR A 117 7.22 8.09 11.93
C TYR A 117 7.89 9.44 12.14
N GLN A 118 7.12 10.48 12.48
CA GLN A 118 7.66 11.82 12.71
C GLN A 118 8.71 11.84 13.82
N LYS A 119 8.48 11.11 14.91
CA LYS A 119 9.43 10.99 16.03
C LYS A 119 10.73 10.27 15.65
N SER A 120 10.70 9.38 14.65
CA SER A 120 11.88 8.63 14.20
C SER A 120 12.80 9.43 13.25
N LEU A 121 12.31 10.52 12.65
CA LEU A 121 13.03 11.32 11.65
C LEU A 121 14.37 11.87 12.17
N PRO A 122 14.44 12.50 13.38
CA PRO A 122 15.70 13.06 13.86
C PRO A 122 16.77 11.99 14.05
N SER A 123 16.40 10.83 14.59
CA SER A 123 17.32 9.68 14.73
C SER A 123 17.74 9.07 13.40
N ALA A 124 16.95 9.24 12.35
CA ALA A 124 17.26 8.82 10.99
C ALA A 124 18.05 9.88 10.19
N GLY A 125 18.51 10.96 10.83
CA GLY A 125 19.32 12.00 10.19
C GLY A 125 18.54 13.04 9.39
N PHE A 126 17.21 13.03 9.46
CA PHE A 126 16.37 14.03 8.79
C PHE A 126 16.36 15.34 9.57
N ARG A 127 16.42 16.45 8.83
CA ARG A 127 16.30 17.81 9.34
C ARG A 127 15.00 18.43 8.87
N THR A 128 14.36 19.21 9.73
CA THR A 128 13.17 19.98 9.36
C THR A 128 13.51 21.00 8.29
N LEU A 129 12.76 20.98 7.19
CA LEU A 129 12.85 21.98 6.12
C LEU A 129 11.78 23.05 6.29
N SER A 130 10.53 22.64 6.53
CA SER A 130 9.42 23.57 6.70
C SER A 130 8.28 22.97 7.52
N LEU A 131 7.52 23.84 8.17
CA LEU A 131 6.28 23.53 8.88
C LEU A 131 5.28 24.62 8.48
N VAL A 132 4.23 24.25 7.75
CA VAL A 132 3.24 25.21 7.22
C VAL A 132 1.84 24.67 7.44
N ILE A 133 0.88 25.54 7.73
CA ILE A 133 -0.54 25.19 7.76
C ILE A 133 -1.19 25.75 6.49
N GLU A 134 -1.78 24.88 5.68
CA GLU A 134 -2.52 25.24 4.48
C GLU A 134 -3.89 24.55 4.48
N LYS A 135 -4.97 25.30 4.28
CA LYS A 135 -6.34 24.77 4.14
C LYS A 135 -6.68 23.70 5.20
N ASP A 136 -6.52 24.06 6.48
CA ASP A 136 -6.75 23.16 7.63
C ASP A 136 -5.89 21.89 7.63
N THR A 137 -4.71 21.91 7.00
CA THR A 137 -3.75 20.81 6.97
C THR A 137 -2.37 21.31 7.39
N MET A 138 -1.79 20.67 8.41
CA MET A 138 -0.39 20.83 8.75
C MET A 138 0.47 20.03 7.77
N ILE A 139 1.37 20.72 7.09
CA ILE A 139 2.33 20.17 6.15
C ILE A 139 3.71 20.31 6.76
N SER A 140 4.32 19.19 7.13
CA SER A 140 5.66 19.15 7.71
C SER A 140 6.63 18.49 6.74
N LYS A 141 7.67 19.22 6.33
CA LYS A 141 8.70 18.72 5.41
C LYS A 141 10.02 18.51 6.13
N PHE A 142 10.67 17.40 5.83
CA PHE A 142 11.95 17.01 6.38
C PHE A 142 12.84 16.46 5.26
N ALA A 143 14.15 16.57 5.39
CA ALA A 143 15.07 15.93 4.45
C ALA A 143 16.33 15.42 5.12
N SER A 144 16.86 14.33 4.57
CA SER A 144 18.23 13.87 4.75
C SER A 144 19.02 14.12 3.46
N ASP A 145 20.22 13.57 3.38
CA ASP A 145 21.04 13.63 2.16
C ASP A 145 20.39 12.84 1.00
N ASP A 146 19.72 11.72 1.32
CA ASP A 146 19.15 10.80 0.32
C ASP A 146 17.66 11.01 0.04
N PHE A 147 16.91 11.56 0.98
CA PHE A 147 15.44 11.58 0.94
C PHE A 147 14.84 12.91 1.38
N GLU A 148 13.68 13.23 0.83
CA GLU A 148 12.74 14.22 1.35
C GLU A 148 11.46 13.51 1.81
N ALA A 149 10.94 13.89 2.97
CA ALA A 149 9.73 13.35 3.56
C ALA A 149 8.73 14.48 3.86
N THR A 150 7.51 14.37 3.33
CA THR A 150 6.42 15.31 3.57
C THR A 150 5.28 14.63 4.30
N PHE A 151 4.88 15.18 5.44
CA PHE A 151 3.80 14.72 6.29
C PHE A 151 2.62 15.66 6.17
N TYR A 152 1.43 15.12 5.95
CA TYR A 152 0.18 15.85 5.93
C TYR A 152 -0.70 15.35 7.07
N GLU A 153 -0.98 16.24 8.01
CA GLU A 153 -1.81 16.00 9.18
C GLU A 153 -2.97 17.00 9.18
N PRO A 154 -4.24 16.58 9.15
CA PRO A 154 -5.36 17.52 9.23
C PRO A 154 -5.31 18.28 10.56
N GLU A 155 -5.52 19.60 10.56
CA GLU A 155 -5.43 20.45 11.75
C GLU A 155 -6.41 20.01 12.84
N LYS A 156 -7.59 19.52 12.43
CA LYS A 156 -8.60 18.99 13.34
C LYS A 156 -8.07 17.82 14.19
N SER A 157 -7.03 17.11 13.75
CA SER A 157 -6.45 15.96 14.48
C SER A 157 -5.86 16.34 15.83
N TYR A 158 -5.49 17.60 16.01
CA TYR A 158 -4.97 18.13 17.28
C TYR A 158 -6.08 18.43 18.29
N ARG A 159 -7.31 18.64 17.82
CA ARG A 159 -8.43 19.13 18.65
C ARG A 159 -9.53 18.09 18.86
N THR A 160 -9.72 17.17 17.91
CA THR A 160 -10.83 16.23 17.95
C THR A 160 -10.34 14.81 17.63
N PRO A 161 -10.53 13.85 18.55
CA PRO A 161 -10.34 12.43 18.26
C PRO A 161 -11.30 11.97 17.15
N GLY A 162 -10.84 11.15 16.19
CA GLY A 162 -11.70 10.59 15.14
C GLY A 162 -10.94 9.91 14.00
N ASN A 163 -11.67 9.38 13.02
CA ASN A 163 -11.17 8.72 11.81
C ASN A 163 -10.58 9.72 10.80
N GLN A 164 -9.47 10.35 11.18
CA GLN A 164 -8.74 11.24 10.29
C GLN A 164 -7.73 10.44 9.47
N SER A 165 -7.54 10.83 8.22
CA SER A 165 -6.54 10.23 7.34
C SER A 165 -5.26 11.07 7.37
N PHE A 166 -4.16 10.42 7.71
CA PHE A 166 -2.82 10.99 7.65
C PHE A 166 -2.12 10.50 6.39
N LEU A 167 -1.25 11.32 5.83
CA LEU A 167 -0.51 11.02 4.61
C LEU A 167 0.97 11.33 4.79
N VAL A 168 1.81 10.40 4.38
CA VAL A 168 3.27 10.55 4.32
C VAL A 168 3.71 10.32 2.89
N ILE A 169 4.50 11.23 2.36
CA ILE A 169 5.18 11.10 1.08
C ILE A 169 6.67 11.05 1.35
N VAL A 170 7.36 10.08 0.75
CA VAL A 170 8.83 10.02 0.75
C VAL A 170 9.30 10.05 -0.69
N GLU A 171 10.28 10.88 -0.99
CA GLU A 171 10.86 11.08 -2.31
C GLU A 171 12.39 10.97 -2.20
N ARG A 172 13.00 10.25 -3.13
CA ARG A 172 14.46 10.25 -3.28
C ARG A 172 14.91 11.60 -3.84
N ARG A 173 16.00 12.14 -3.29
CA ARG A 173 16.64 13.38 -3.76
C ARG A 173 17.67 13.15 -4.86
#